data_AF-A0A7X5N448-F1
#
_entry.id   AF-A0A7X5N448-F1
#
_cell.length_a   1.000
_cell.length_b   1.000
_cell.length_c   1.000
_cell.angle_alpha   90.00
_cell.angle_beta   90.00
_cell.angle_gamma   90.00
#
_symmetry.space_group_name_H-M   'P 1'
#
loop_
_entity.id
_entity.type
_entity.pdbx_description
1 polymer ?
#
loop_
_entity_poly.entity_id
_entity_poly.type
_entity_poly.pdbx_seq_one_letter_code
_entity_poly.pdbx_strand_id
1 'polypeptide(L)' 'MPDSGRPASQEPDVGDVAVSVADVLAAQARLRKYLSPTPLHYAERFGVWLKLENLQRTGSYKVRGA' A
#
# COMPACT_ATOMS: atom_id res chain seq x y z
N MET A 1 4.80 -46.67 1.88
CA MET A 1 5.44 -45.40 2.29
C MET A 1 4.33 -44.43 2.64
N PRO A 2 4.17 -44.00 3.90
CA PRO A 2 3.20 -42.94 4.20
C PRO A 2 3.75 -41.60 3.71
N ASP A 3 2.87 -40.82 3.09
CA ASP A 3 3.13 -39.48 2.58
C ASP A 3 3.43 -38.55 3.76
N SER A 4 4.71 -38.22 3.91
CA SER A 4 5.22 -37.31 4.93
C SER A 4 4.64 -35.92 4.70
N GLY A 5 3.67 -35.56 5.55
CA GLY A 5 2.95 -34.29 5.56
C GLY A 5 3.86 -33.10 5.26
N ARG A 6 3.63 -32.49 4.09
CA ARG A 6 4.14 -31.18 3.74
C ARG A 6 3.62 -30.20 4.81
N PRO A 7 4.47 -29.44 5.52
CA PRO A 7 3.96 -28.41 6.41
C PRO A 7 3.15 -27.44 5.55
N ALA A 8 1.88 -27.25 5.90
CA ALA A 8 1.05 -26.22 5.28
C ALA A 8 1.81 -24.90 5.43
N SER A 9 2.12 -24.25 4.31
CA SER A 9 2.65 -22.90 4.29
C SER A 9 1.68 -22.05 5.12
N GLN A 10 2.06 -21.65 6.32
CA GLN A 10 1.33 -20.63 7.06
C GLN A 10 1.49 -19.35 6.24
N GLU A 11 0.52 -19.07 5.39
CA GLU A 11 0.34 -17.71 4.90
C GLU A 11 0.11 -16.86 6.14
N PRO A 12 0.92 -15.82 6.37
CA PRO A 12 0.71 -14.94 7.51
C PRO A 12 -0.71 -14.37 7.41
N ASP A 13 -1.49 -14.52 8.49
CA ASP A 13 -2.79 -13.87 8.59
C ASP A 13 -2.57 -12.36 8.44
N VAL A 14 -3.42 -11.70 7.65
CA VAL A 14 -3.29 -10.27 7.32
C VAL A 14 -3.26 -9.41 8.60
N GLY A 15 -3.78 -9.94 9.72
CA GLY A 15 -3.74 -9.34 11.06
C GLY A 15 -2.38 -9.41 11.80
N ASP A 16 -1.45 -10.28 11.40
CA ASP A 16 -0.18 -10.53 12.09
C ASP A 16 0.99 -9.69 11.55
N VAL A 17 0.78 -8.88 10.51
CA VAL A 17 1.85 -8.03 9.97
C VAL A 17 2.00 -6.79 10.86
N ALA A 18 3.00 -6.83 11.74
CA ALA A 18 3.41 -5.69 12.55
C ALA A 18 4.02 -4.58 11.67
N VAL A 19 3.18 -3.76 11.06
CA VAL A 19 3.61 -2.56 10.32
C VAL A 19 3.70 -1.38 11.28
N SER A 20 4.88 -0.79 11.37
CA SER A 20 5.15 0.38 12.19
C SER A 20 5.19 1.67 11.35
N VAL A 21 5.21 2.81 12.03
CA VAL A 21 5.46 4.12 11.38
C VAL A 21 6.82 4.15 10.68
N ALA A 22 7.83 3.44 11.21
CA ALA A 22 9.16 3.38 10.61
C ALA A 22 9.12 2.75 9.22
N ASP A 23 8.28 1.72 9.01
CA ASP A 23 8.11 1.06 7.73
C ASP A 23 7.51 2.00 6.68
N VAL A 24 6.53 2.82 7.10
CA VAL A 24 5.90 3.84 6.24
C VAL A 24 6.91 4.92 5.84
N LEU A 25 7.74 5.39 6.78
CA LEU A 25 8.78 6.39 6.50
C LEU A 25 9.87 5.84 5.56
N ALA A 26 10.28 4.58 5.77
CA ALA A 26 11.20 3.89 4.88
C ALA A 26 10.61 3.74 3.46
N ALA A 27 9.33 3.37 3.36
CA ALA A 27 8.61 3.31 2.09
C ALA A 27 8.53 4.69 1.41
N GLN A 28 8.22 5.74 2.15
CA GLN A 28 8.19 7.12 1.63
C GLN A 28 9.56 7.51 1.04
N ALA A 29 10.64 7.27 1.77
CA ALA A 29 11.99 7.58 1.32
C ALA A 29 12.38 6.78 0.05
N ARG A 30 11.96 5.52 -0.05
CA ARG A 30 12.19 4.67 -1.22
C ARG A 30 11.42 5.15 -2.45
N LEU A 31 10.15 5.53 -2.27
CA LEU A 31 9.23 5.82 -3.37
C LEU A 31 9.36 7.25 -3.91
N ARG A 32 9.84 8.22 -3.12
CA ARG A 32 9.88 9.65 -3.51
C ARG A 32 10.66 9.95 -4.80
N LYS A 33 11.58 9.09 -5.19
CA LYS A 33 12.36 9.20 -6.44
C LYS A 33 11.60 8.72 -7.69
N TYR A 34 10.51 7.98 -7.52
CA TYR A 34 9.78 7.34 -8.61
C TYR A 34 8.34 7.82 -8.75
N LEU A 35 7.70 8.18 -7.64
CA LEU A 35 6.28 8.53 -7.60
C LEU A 35 6.12 9.94 -7.03
N SER A 36 5.52 10.82 -7.82
CA SER A 36 5.11 12.14 -7.34
C SER A 36 3.91 12.03 -6.39
N PRO A 37 3.80 12.93 -5.40
CA PRO A 37 2.58 13.06 -4.62
C PRO A 37 1.39 13.40 -5.53
N THR A 38 0.30 12.67 -5.37
CA THR A 38 -0.97 13.00 -6.04
C THR A 38 -1.60 14.24 -5.37
N PRO A 39 -2.35 15.06 -6.11
CA PRO A 39 -3.01 16.22 -5.53
C PRO A 39 -4.00 15.87 -4.41
N LEU A 40 -4.18 16.82 -3.49
CA LEU A 40 -5.32 16.85 -2.58
C LEU A 40 -6.25 17.95 -3.06
N HIS A 41 -7.47 17.58 -3.47
CA HIS A 41 -8.43 18.50 -4.08
C HIS A 41 -9.61 18.70 -3.14
N TYR A 42 -9.93 19.94 -2.80
CA TYR A 42 -11.14 20.24 -2.03
C TYR A 42 -12.37 20.24 -2.94
N ALA A 43 -13.32 19.35 -2.68
CA ALA A 43 -14.57 19.25 -3.44
C ALA A 43 -15.66 20.08 -2.75
N GLU A 44 -15.81 21.33 -3.16
CA GLU A 44 -16.72 22.32 -2.54
C GLU A 44 -18.16 21.80 -2.39
N ARG A 45 -18.69 21.14 -3.42
CA ARG A 45 -20.06 20.58 -3.42
C ARG A 45 -20.31 19.62 -2.25
N PHE A 46 -19.27 18.93 -1.79
CA PHE A 46 -19.37 17.88 -0.77
C PHE A 46 -18.71 18.27 0.54
N GLY A 47 -17.98 19.40 0.59
CA GLY A 47 -17.26 19.83 1.78
C GLY A 47 -16.13 18.88 2.22
N VAL A 48 -15.55 18.09 1.30
CA VAL A 48 -14.52 17.08 1.61
C VAL A 48 -13.27 17.24 0.76
N TRP A 49 -12.15 16.69 1.25
CA TRP A 49 -10.91 16.60 0.50
C TRP A 49 -10.79 15.24 -0.20
N LEU A 50 -10.45 15.27 -1.49
CA LEU A 50 -10.22 14.09 -2.30
C LEU A 50 -8.73 13.90 -2.52
N LYS A 51 -8.21 12.74 -2.12
CA LYS A 51 -6.84 12.31 -2.44
C LYS A 51 -6.85 11.58 -3.78
N LEU A 52 -6.33 12.24 -4.82
CA LEU A 52 -6.52 11.80 -6.21
C LEU A 52 -5.54 10.70 -6.65
N GLU A 53 -5.53 9.56 -5.95
CA GLU A 53 -4.70 8.41 -6.32
C GLU A 53 -5.09 7.76 -7.66
N ASN A 54 -6.28 8.08 -8.20
CA ASN A 54 -6.67 7.72 -9.57
C ASN A 54 -5.77 8.37 -10.64
N LEU A 55 -5.03 9.43 -10.27
CA LEU A 55 -4.05 10.10 -11.14
C LEU A 55 -2.62 9.59 -10.95
N GLN A 56 -2.40 8.63 -10.04
CA GLN A 56 -1.07 8.03 -9.87
C GLN A 56 -0.69 7.19 -11.10
N ARG A 57 0.60 6.93 -11.28
CA ARG A 57 1.11 5.96 -12.25
C ARG A 57 0.33 4.64 -12.11
N THR A 58 -0.12 4.08 -13.25
CA THR A 58 -1.03 2.92 -13.37
C THR A 58 -2.50 3.16 -12.99
N GLY A 59 -2.89 4.38 -12.64
CA GLY A 59 -4.29 4.78 -12.39
C GLY A 59 -4.83 4.40 -11.00
N SER A 60 -3.98 3.94 -10.08
CA SER A 60 -4.39 3.66 -8.69
C SER A 60 -3.22 3.73 -7.71
N TYR A 61 -3.52 3.75 -6.41
CA TYR A 61 -2.52 3.75 -5.34
C TYR A 61 -1.64 2.50 -5.29
N LYS A 62 -2.05 1.42 -5.95
CA LYS A 62 -1.47 0.07 -5.78
C LYS A 62 -0.01 -0.01 -6.20
N VAL A 63 0.42 0.85 -7.14
CA VAL A 63 1.83 0.94 -7.57
C VAL A 63 2.79 1.28 -6.42
N ARG A 64 2.30 1.82 -5.30
CA ARG A 64 3.12 2.15 -4.12
C ARG A 64 3.60 0.92 -3.36
N GLY A 65 2.85 -0.19 -3.42
CA GLY A 65 3.15 -1.43 -2.69
C GLY A 65 3.47 -2.62 -3.59
N ALA A 66 3.53 -2.41 -4.91
CA ALA A 66 3.84 -3.42 -5.91
C ALA A 66 5.32 -3.82 -5.93
#